data_AF-A0ABD0KHJ4-F1
#
_entry.id   AF-A0ABD0KHJ4-F1
#
_cell.length_a   1.000
_cell.length_b   1.000
_cell.length_c   1.000
_cell.angle_alpha   90.00
_cell.angle_beta   90.00
_cell.angle_gamma   90.00
#
_symmetry.space_group_name_H-M   'P 1'
#
loop_
_entity.id
_entity.type
_entity.pdbx_description
1 polymer ?
#
loop_
_entity_poly.entity_id
_entity_poly.type
_entity_poly.pdbx_seq_one_letter_code
_entity_poly.pdbx_strand_id
1 'polypeptide(L)'
;MKLDLTIERYVGFFWVTVPCISDVGSCTYDDACALLSGAFGADGTQCPQQLVDNNVPCACPFQAGSYSMTNAVFSIPELSGLWSWLAEGDYRATAKLIDSQSGQELACQHMEVTVVDGHERCSGFLCSIFG
;
A
#
# COMPACT_ATOMS: atom_id res chain seq x y z
N MET A 1 -13.99 8.73 -8.15
CA MET A 1 -12.52 8.80 -8.35
C MET A 1 -12.02 7.38 -8.49
N LYS A 2 -11.24 7.11 -9.53
CA LYS A 2 -10.72 5.78 -9.84
C LYS A 2 -9.24 5.72 -9.46
N LEU A 3 -8.81 4.64 -8.81
CA LEU A 3 -7.41 4.36 -8.52
C LEU A 3 -6.92 3.23 -9.43
N ASP A 4 -5.93 3.51 -10.26
CA ASP A 4 -5.26 2.49 -11.06
C ASP A 4 -3.88 2.20 -10.44
N LEU A 5 -3.73 0.99 -9.90
CA LEU A 5 -2.53 0.57 -9.19
C LEU A 5 -1.82 -0.52 -9.99
N THR A 6 -0.55 -0.30 -10.29
CA THR A 6 0.34 -1.31 -10.87
C THR A 6 1.48 -1.57 -9.91
N ILE A 7 1.71 -2.83 -9.57
CA ILE A 7 2.80 -3.28 -8.71
C ILE A 7 3.61 -4.31 -9.48
N GLU A 8 4.90 -4.07 -9.58
CA GLU A 8 5.87 -5.02 -10.13
C GLU A 8 6.82 -5.44 -9.02
N ARG A 9 7.18 -6.73 -9.04
CA ARG A 9 8.18 -7.28 -8.13
C ARG A 9 9.37 -7.78 -8.91
N TYR A 10 10.55 -7.51 -8.40
CA TYR A 10 11.76 -8.10 -8.94
C TYR A 10 11.91 -9.58 -8.53
N VAL A 11 11.97 -10.48 -9.51
CA VAL A 11 12.13 -11.92 -9.28
C VAL A 11 13.23 -12.45 -10.20
N GLY A 12 14.34 -12.88 -9.59
CA GLY A 12 15.53 -13.35 -10.32
C GLY A 12 16.22 -12.21 -11.09
N PHE A 13 15.87 -12.07 -12.37
CA PHE A 13 16.45 -11.07 -13.27
C PHE A 13 15.42 -10.14 -13.92
N PHE A 14 14.13 -10.33 -13.65
CA PHE A 14 13.04 -9.62 -14.32
C PHE A 14 12.07 -8.98 -13.33
N TRP A 15 11.45 -7.88 -13.74
CA TRP A 15 10.29 -7.30 -13.08
C TRP A 15 9.04 -8.03 -13.54
N VAL A 16 8.29 -8.59 -12.59
CA VAL A 16 7.07 -9.34 -12.83
C VAL A 16 5.90 -8.58 -12.22
N THR A 17 4.89 -8.28 -13.03
CA THR A 17 3.66 -7.64 -12.54
C THR A 17 2.93 -8.57 -11.57
N VAL A 18 2.63 -8.05 -10.38
CA VAL A 18 1.82 -8.73 -9.38
C VAL A 18 0.36 -8.70 -9.85
N PRO A 19 -0.28 -9.84 -10.12
CA PRO A 19 -1.65 -9.85 -10.65
C PRO A 19 -2.65 -9.32 -9.61
N CYS A 20 -3.76 -8.76 -10.09
CA CYS A 20 -4.91 -8.47 -9.23
C CYS A 20 -5.62 -9.77 -8.85
N ILE A 21 -5.65 -10.10 -7.56
CA ILE A 21 -6.38 -11.25 -7.02
C ILE A 21 -7.13 -10.78 -5.78
N SER A 22 -8.46 -10.94 -5.76
CA SER A 22 -9.29 -10.55 -4.61
C SER A 22 -9.01 -9.12 -4.11
N ASP A 23 -8.96 -8.17 -5.05
CA ASP A 23 -8.72 -6.74 -4.78
C ASP A 23 -7.33 -6.42 -4.19
N VAL A 24 -6.35 -7.32 -4.34
CA VAL A 24 -4.96 -7.14 -3.92
C VAL A 24 -4.02 -7.30 -5.12
N GLY A 25 -3.03 -6.41 -5.25
CA GLY A 25 -2.02 -6.44 -6.32
C GLY A 25 -2.18 -5.29 -7.32
N SER A 26 -1.94 -5.56 -8.62
CA SER A 26 -2.11 -4.57 -9.69
C SER A 26 -3.58 -4.47 -10.11
N CYS A 27 -4.39 -3.80 -9.30
CA CYS A 27 -5.83 -3.67 -9.51
C CYS A 27 -6.22 -2.26 -9.96
N THR A 28 -7.29 -2.16 -10.75
CA THR A 28 -8.00 -0.91 -10.98
C THR A 28 -9.25 -0.89 -10.10
N TYR A 29 -9.37 0.12 -9.26
CA TYR A 29 -10.49 0.33 -8.35
C TYR A 29 -11.34 1.49 -8.84
N ASP A 30 -12.53 1.19 -9.37
CA ASP A 30 -13.42 2.19 -9.98
C ASP A 30 -13.92 3.26 -9.00
N ASP A 31 -13.98 2.91 -7.71
CA ASP A 31 -14.32 3.80 -6.62
C ASP A 31 -13.32 3.70 -5.47
N ALA A 32 -12.30 4.57 -5.49
CA ALA A 32 -11.33 4.63 -4.40
C ALA A 32 -11.96 5.09 -3.07
N CYS A 33 -13.11 5.78 -3.08
CA CYS A 33 -13.81 6.13 -1.85
C CYS A 33 -14.46 4.92 -1.18
N ALA A 34 -14.95 3.96 -1.97
CA ALA A 34 -15.47 2.70 -1.44
C ALA A 34 -14.37 1.86 -0.77
N LEU A 35 -13.15 1.89 -1.32
CA LEU A 35 -11.99 1.26 -0.67
C LEU A 35 -11.68 1.92 0.68
N LEU A 36 -11.59 3.24 0.70
CA LEU A 36 -11.28 4.00 1.92
C LEU A 36 -12.36 3.82 2.99
N SER A 37 -13.64 3.82 2.61
CA SER A 37 -14.74 3.61 3.57
C SER A 37 -14.76 2.18 4.12
N GLY A 38 -14.41 1.18 3.31
CA GLY A 38 -14.24 -0.20 3.77
C GLY A 38 -13.03 -0.37 4.71
N ALA A 39 -11.95 0.36 4.48
CA ALA A 39 -10.73 0.29 5.28
C ALA A 39 -10.80 1.12 6.58
N PHE A 40 -11.40 2.30 6.52
CA PHE A 40 -11.30 3.32 7.59
C PHE A 40 -12.66 3.81 8.12
N GLY A 41 -13.76 3.21 7.68
CA GLY A 41 -15.12 3.63 8.01
C GLY A 41 -15.58 4.81 7.14
N ALA A 42 -16.90 4.92 6.94
CA ALA A 42 -17.50 5.91 6.03
C ALA A 42 -17.12 7.37 6.37
N ASP A 43 -17.04 7.69 7.67
CA ASP A 43 -16.69 9.03 8.16
C ASP A 43 -15.24 9.11 8.66
N GLY A 44 -14.39 8.12 8.34
CA GLY A 44 -13.01 8.06 8.82
C GLY A 44 -12.87 7.73 10.31
N THR A 45 -13.88 7.08 10.90
CA THR A 45 -13.89 6.68 12.33
C THR A 45 -12.75 5.74 12.70
N GLN A 46 -12.13 5.09 11.72
CA GLN A 46 -10.99 4.20 11.87
C GLN A 46 -9.77 4.72 11.09
N CYS A 47 -9.65 6.06 10.91
CA CYS A 47 -8.44 6.64 10.35
C CYS A 47 -7.20 6.22 11.17
N PRO A 48 -6.11 5.79 10.51
CA PRO A 48 -4.83 5.60 11.15
C PRO A 48 -4.40 6.85 11.92
N GLN A 49 -3.90 6.67 13.15
CA GLN A 49 -3.52 7.76 14.05
C GLN A 49 -2.52 8.74 13.41
N GLN A 50 -1.61 8.22 12.58
CA GLN A 50 -0.61 8.99 11.85
C GLN A 50 -1.24 10.03 10.91
N LEU A 51 -2.39 9.70 10.29
CA LEU A 51 -3.13 10.63 9.43
C LEU A 51 -3.85 11.68 10.28
N VAL A 52 -4.46 11.26 11.39
CA VAL A 52 -5.12 12.15 12.36
C VAL A 52 -4.13 13.19 12.90
N ASP A 53 -2.96 12.74 13.36
CA ASP A 53 -1.91 13.59 13.94
C ASP A 53 -1.38 14.63 12.93
N ASN A 54 -1.39 14.29 11.65
CA ASN A 54 -0.94 15.18 10.57
C ASN A 54 -2.09 15.96 9.90
N ASN A 55 -3.32 15.90 10.45
CA ASN A 55 -4.52 16.53 9.88
C ASN A 55 -4.77 16.15 8.41
N VAL A 56 -4.45 14.91 8.03
CA VAL A 56 -4.70 14.36 6.70
C VAL A 56 -6.00 13.56 6.75
N PRO A 57 -7.04 13.91 5.97
CA PRO A 57 -8.27 13.14 5.95
C PRO A 57 -8.02 11.75 5.37
N CYS A 58 -8.72 10.73 5.87
CA CYS A 58 -8.68 9.37 5.30
C CYS A 58 -10.04 8.95 4.69
N ALA A 59 -11.03 9.85 4.71
CA ALA A 59 -12.37 9.64 4.18
C ALA A 59 -12.69 10.67 3.10
N CYS A 60 -13.49 10.26 2.13
CA CYS A 60 -13.98 11.15 1.09
C CYS A 60 -15.11 12.07 1.62
N PRO A 61 -15.30 13.27 1.03
CA PRO A 61 -14.50 13.88 -0.04
C PRO A 61 -13.25 14.61 0.47
N PHE A 62 -12.15 14.47 -0.28
CA PHE A 62 -10.91 15.25 -0.05
C PHE A 62 -11.10 16.68 -0.56
N GLN A 63 -10.86 17.65 0.32
CA GLN A 63 -10.98 19.06 -0.03
C GLN A 63 -9.73 19.53 -0.78
N ALA A 64 -9.88 20.55 -1.64
CA ALA A 64 -8.72 21.18 -2.25
C ALA A 64 -7.86 21.86 -1.18
N GLY A 65 -6.57 21.52 -1.13
CA GLY A 65 -5.66 22.03 -0.12
C GLY A 65 -4.27 21.42 -0.22
N SER A 66 -3.40 21.82 0.71
CA SER A 66 -2.08 21.20 0.87
C SER A 66 -2.13 20.25 2.04
N TYR A 67 -1.75 18.99 1.79
CA TYR A 67 -1.66 17.96 2.82
C TYR A 67 -0.19 17.57 2.97
N SER A 68 0.29 17.55 4.21
CA SER A 68 1.67 17.20 4.53
C SER A 68 1.68 16.21 5.68
N MET A 69 2.51 15.18 5.56
CA MET A 69 2.68 14.19 6.60
C MET A 69 4.17 14.01 6.90
N THR A 70 4.53 14.05 8.16
CA THR A 70 5.91 13.82 8.63
C THR A 70 5.94 12.68 9.64
N ASN A 71 7.01 11.87 9.60
CA ASN A 71 7.26 10.77 10.54
C ASN A 71 6.07 9.80 10.70
N ALA A 72 5.57 9.26 9.59
CA ALA A 72 4.52 8.25 9.63
C ALA A 72 5.12 6.84 9.66
N VAL A 73 4.74 6.06 10.68
CA VAL A 73 5.10 4.64 10.80
C VAL A 73 3.85 3.82 10.60
N PHE A 74 3.84 2.95 9.59
CA PHE A 74 2.74 2.04 9.31
C PHE A 74 3.19 0.60 9.54
N SER A 75 2.35 -0.18 10.22
CA SER A 75 2.58 -1.61 10.38
C SER A 75 2.02 -2.35 9.17
N ILE A 76 2.87 -3.11 8.48
CA ILE A 76 2.47 -3.98 7.38
C ILE A 76 2.13 -5.35 7.99
N PRO A 77 0.92 -5.91 7.72
CA PRO A 77 0.55 -7.22 8.25
C PRO A 77 1.41 -8.33 7.63
N GLU A 78 1.58 -9.43 8.36
CA GLU A 78 2.25 -10.61 7.84
C GLU A 78 1.49 -11.18 6.62
N LEU A 79 2.22 -11.34 5.50
CA LEU A 79 1.67 -11.91 4.28
C LEU A 79 1.79 -13.44 4.34
N SER A 80 0.66 -14.14 4.25
CA SER A 80 0.58 -15.59 4.36
C SER A 80 -0.15 -16.23 3.16
N GLY A 81 -0.09 -17.56 3.07
CA GLY A 81 -0.78 -18.32 2.00
C GLY A 81 -0.28 -17.95 0.60
N LEU A 82 -1.23 -17.63 -0.30
CA LEU A 82 -0.95 -17.25 -1.68
C LEU A 82 -0.08 -15.98 -1.79
N TRP A 83 -0.07 -15.14 -0.74
CA TRP A 83 0.66 -13.88 -0.72
C TRP A 83 2.02 -13.98 -0.02
N SER A 84 2.35 -15.13 0.57
CA SER A 84 3.61 -15.35 1.29
C SER A 84 4.86 -15.02 0.47
N TRP A 85 4.81 -15.27 -0.85
CA TRP A 85 5.92 -14.89 -1.71
C TRP A 85 6.21 -13.39 -1.59
N LEU A 86 5.21 -12.51 -1.50
CA LEU A 86 5.37 -11.05 -1.47
C LEU A 86 5.99 -10.50 -0.17
N ALA A 87 6.31 -11.33 0.83
CA ALA A 87 6.76 -10.86 2.14
C ALA A 87 8.08 -10.05 2.10
N GLU A 88 9.08 -10.45 1.29
CA GLU A 88 10.36 -9.75 1.15
C GLU A 88 10.69 -9.51 -0.33
N GLY A 89 11.28 -8.36 -0.67
CA GLY A 89 11.83 -8.10 -2.00
C GLY A 89 11.77 -6.65 -2.46
N ASP A 90 12.20 -6.44 -3.71
CA ASP A 90 12.19 -5.14 -4.37
C ASP A 90 10.94 -4.98 -5.23
N TYR A 91 10.33 -3.81 -5.13
CA TYR A 91 9.05 -3.49 -5.74
C TYR A 91 9.11 -2.15 -6.47
N ARG A 92 8.37 -2.09 -7.57
CA ARG A 92 7.98 -0.84 -8.23
C ARG A 92 6.47 -0.73 -8.17
N ALA A 93 5.97 0.41 -7.75
CA ALA A 93 4.55 0.68 -7.71
C ALA A 93 4.26 1.98 -8.47
N THR A 94 3.24 1.96 -9.30
CA THR A 94 2.69 3.14 -9.96
C THR A 94 1.23 3.25 -9.58
N ALA A 95 0.85 4.35 -8.94
CA ALA A 95 -0.51 4.64 -8.54
C ALA A 95 -1.01 5.87 -9.29
N LYS A 96 -2.12 5.74 -10.01
CA LYS A 96 -2.77 6.84 -10.73
C LYS A 96 -4.16 7.09 -10.18
N LEU A 97 -4.44 8.32 -9.79
CA LEU A 97 -5.77 8.77 -9.42
C LEU A 97 -6.40 9.47 -10.61
N ILE A 98 -7.57 9.00 -11.02
CA ILE A 98 -8.26 9.44 -12.23
C ILE A 98 -9.66 9.94 -11.84
N ASP A 99 -10.06 11.08 -12.38
CA ASP A 99 -11.43 11.54 -12.28
C ASP A 99 -12.36 10.64 -13.11
N SER A 100 -13.33 10.00 -12.45
CA SER A 100 -14.17 8.98 -13.08
C SER A 100 -15.13 9.55 -14.14
N GLN A 101 -15.42 10.86 -14.11
CA GLN A 101 -16.37 11.49 -15.04
C GLN A 101 -15.67 12.01 -16.30
N SER A 102 -14.58 12.74 -16.13
CA SER A 102 -13.82 13.37 -17.22
C SER A 102 -12.73 12.46 -17.79
N GLY A 103 -12.30 11.44 -17.05
CA GLY A 103 -11.14 10.61 -17.40
C GLY A 103 -9.80 11.30 -17.20
N GLN A 104 -9.77 12.50 -16.61
CA GLN A 104 -8.55 13.26 -16.35
C GLN A 104 -7.71 12.59 -15.25
N GLU A 105 -6.40 12.46 -15.48
CA GLU A 105 -5.45 12.08 -14.43
C GLU A 105 -5.30 13.24 -13.44
N LEU A 106 -5.66 13.00 -12.18
CA LEU A 106 -5.57 13.95 -11.07
C LEU A 106 -4.21 13.87 -10.38
N ALA A 107 -3.65 12.65 -10.26
CA ALA A 107 -2.34 12.41 -9.66
C ALA A 107 -1.72 11.13 -10.23
N CYS A 108 -0.39 11.09 -10.31
CA CYS A 108 0.38 9.90 -10.63
C CYS A 108 1.62 9.85 -9.75
N GLN A 109 1.77 8.76 -8.98
CA GLN A 109 2.89 8.53 -8.10
C GLN A 109 3.62 7.25 -8.51
N HIS A 110 4.92 7.38 -8.75
CA HIS A 110 5.82 6.24 -8.94
C HIS A 110 6.66 6.03 -7.69
N MET A 111 6.80 4.79 -7.24
CA MET A 111 7.49 4.42 -6.01
C MET A 111 8.36 3.20 -6.26
N GLU A 112 9.60 3.23 -5.77
CA GLU A 112 10.45 2.05 -5.66
C GLU A 112 10.60 1.75 -4.17
N VAL A 113 10.29 0.52 -3.76
CA VAL A 113 10.23 0.11 -2.35
C VAL A 113 10.92 -1.23 -2.18
N THR A 114 11.78 -1.34 -1.17
CA THR A 114 12.33 -2.61 -0.72
C THR A 114 11.66 -3.00 0.59
N VAL A 115 11.05 -4.18 0.62
CA VAL A 115 10.46 -4.77 1.83
C VAL A 115 11.41 -5.81 2.38
N VAL A 116 11.78 -5.66 3.64
CA VAL A 116 12.62 -6.60 4.38
C VAL A 116 11.88 -7.07 5.64
N ASP A 117 12.08 -8.32 6.03
CA ASP A 117 11.58 -8.80 7.31
C ASP A 117 12.34 -8.09 8.45
N GLY A 118 11.57 -7.45 9.32
CA GLY A 118 12.06 -6.73 10.50
C GLY A 118 12.31 -7.66 11.69
N HIS A 119 11.95 -8.95 11.60
CA HIS A 119 12.42 -9.92 12.56
C HIS A 119 13.94 -9.97 12.43
N GLU A 120 14.66 -9.51 13.46
CA GLU A 120 16.08 -9.80 13.57
C GLU A 120 16.21 -11.31 13.40
N ARG A 121 16.74 -11.75 12.26
CA ARG A 121 17.17 -13.13 12.10
C ARG A 121 18.15 -13.33 13.24
N CYS A 122 17.70 -14.01 14.29
CA CYS A 122 18.58 -14.48 15.34
C CYS A 122 19.69 -15.25 14.65
N SER A 123 20.84 -14.60 14.49
CA SER A 123 21.94 -15.12 13.68
C SER A 123 23.02 -15.55 14.66
N GLY A 124 23.27 -16.86 14.69
CA GLY A 124 24.25 -17.45 15.58
C GLY A 124 23.93 -18.88 15.96
N PHE A 125 24.98 -19.61 16.34
CA PHE A 125 24.94 -21.02 16.73
C PHE A 125 23.95 -21.32 17.88
N LEU A 126 23.64 -20.32 18.71
CA LEU A 126 22.72 -20.49 19.86
C LEU A 126 21.25 -20.63 19.46
N CYS A 127 20.83 -20.10 18.31
CA CYS A 127 19.45 -20.27 17.84
C CYS A 127 19.19 -21.66 17.23
N SER A 128 20.24 -22.41 16.86
CA SER A 128 20.12 -23.79 16.35
C SER A 128 19.93 -24.85 17.44
N ILE A 129 20.16 -24.49 18.72
CA ILE A 129 20.13 -25.44 19.86
C ILE A 129 18.86 -25.27 20.70
N PHE A 130 18.31 -24.05 20.75
CA PHE A 130 17.18 -23.71 21.62
C PHE A 130 15.96 -23.15 20.89
N GLY A 131 15.98 -23.11 19.54
CA GLY A 131 14.86 -22.74 18.68
C GLY A 131 14.03 -23.94 18.26
#